data_AF-A0A3B1CFR2-F1
#
_entry.id   AF-A0A3B1CFR2-F1
#
_cell.length_a   1.000
_cell.length_b   1.000
_cell.length_c   1.000
_cell.angle_alpha   90.00
_cell.angle_beta   90.00
_cell.angle_gamma   90.00
#
_symmetry.space_group_name_H-M   'P 1'
#
loop_
_entity.id
_entity.type
_entity.pdbx_description
1 polymer ?
#
loop_
_entity_poly.entity_id
_entity_poly.type
_entity_poly.pdbx_seq_one_letter_code
_entity_poly.pdbx_strand_id
1 'polypeptide(L)'
;MNFRDSILYSSLLSMKGKFNLQVLVVFFMLLNLSLYAQTDSTKKYDFDLSLVSEVNSGNSYVTIGGGLGNLEPLIFEANLIPNFIIRQDKSSRLMGVLTPQIILRMYQEYSSPVKTPSYMPYITIYYSIGKELSINNITVFGKIGHHSNGQQGDFYLENGDINYDSGNFSTNYFEIGVIKTFFDSKLNAAQFFSTSFEFHPPSFANKELNGIYSFYRWNNQFSIFKLPSKNSENKKRAKFSFKGQITWLFGDVYDWDFFSAKRLVGSLTFYYHPPFFEEIGFFVQYYHGQDYYNIYFPKSRDIIRIGFMTDQFRI
;
A
#
# COMPACT_ATOMS: atom_id res chain seq x y z
N MET A 1 43.93 -9.14 13.04
CA MET A 1 42.92 -8.07 12.87
C MET A 1 42.58 -8.04 11.40
N ASN A 2 41.43 -8.63 11.03
CA ASN A 2 41.19 -9.19 9.69
C ASN A 2 40.81 -8.12 8.67
N PHE A 3 41.42 -8.22 7.48
CA PHE A 3 41.21 -7.39 6.29
C PHE A 3 39.75 -7.42 5.74
N ARG A 4 38.92 -8.32 6.27
CA ARG A 4 37.51 -8.50 5.92
C ARG A 4 36.58 -7.51 6.64
N ASP A 5 36.98 -7.02 7.80
CA ASP A 5 36.18 -6.10 8.61
C ASP A 5 36.27 -4.64 8.12
N SER A 6 37.35 -4.27 7.42
CA SER A 6 37.56 -2.90 6.92
C SER A 6 36.75 -2.57 5.65
N ILE A 7 36.44 -3.57 4.82
CA ILE A 7 35.67 -3.41 3.57
C ILE A 7 34.15 -3.32 3.86
N LEU A 8 33.66 -4.07 4.84
CA LEU A 8 32.29 -3.97 5.33
C LEU A 8 32.05 -2.61 6.03
N TYR A 9 33.01 -2.12 6.82
CA TYR A 9 32.90 -0.81 7.46
C TYR A 9 32.95 0.35 6.47
N SER A 10 33.79 0.28 5.43
CA SER A 10 33.95 1.37 4.45
C SER A 10 32.76 1.46 3.46
N SER A 11 32.17 0.33 3.07
CA SER A 11 30.95 0.30 2.24
C SER A 11 29.72 0.83 3.01
N LEU A 12 29.58 0.46 4.29
CA LEU A 12 28.54 0.99 5.19
C LEU A 12 28.67 2.51 5.43
N LEU A 13 29.88 3.06 5.49
CA LEU A 13 30.12 4.50 5.67
C LEU A 13 29.89 5.30 4.38
N SER A 14 30.26 4.75 3.22
CA SER A 14 30.04 5.38 1.91
C SER A 14 28.55 5.44 1.52
N MET A 15 27.77 4.38 1.80
CA MET A 15 26.32 4.39 1.63
C MET A 15 25.63 5.40 2.56
N LYS A 16 26.04 5.50 3.82
CA LYS A 16 25.44 6.43 4.81
C LYS A 16 25.52 7.90 4.40
N GLY A 17 26.61 8.33 3.76
CA GLY A 17 26.82 9.74 3.44
C GLY A 17 25.91 10.30 2.33
N LYS A 18 25.69 9.53 1.25
CA LYS A 18 24.86 9.96 0.11
C LYS A 18 23.38 9.65 0.31
N PHE A 19 23.07 8.54 0.97
CA PHE A 19 21.71 8.11 1.29
C PHE A 19 20.97 9.10 2.21
N ASN A 20 21.65 9.64 3.22
CA ASN A 20 21.02 10.53 4.19
C ASN A 20 20.61 11.90 3.61
N LEU A 21 21.44 12.50 2.76
CA LEU A 21 21.17 13.85 2.24
C LEU A 21 20.07 13.83 1.16
N GLN A 22 20.05 12.81 0.31
CA GLN A 22 19.12 12.71 -0.81
C GLN A 22 17.71 12.33 -0.36
N VAL A 23 17.58 11.41 0.61
CA VAL A 23 16.29 11.08 1.25
C VAL A 23 15.74 12.30 1.99
N LEU A 24 16.58 13.07 2.69
CA LEU A 24 16.16 14.26 3.41
C LEU A 24 15.64 15.35 2.46
N VAL A 25 16.30 15.58 1.31
CA VAL A 25 15.89 16.58 0.32
C VAL A 25 14.56 16.20 -0.34
N VAL A 26 14.38 14.94 -0.71
CA VAL A 26 13.14 14.45 -1.31
C VAL A 26 11.98 14.49 -0.29
N PHE A 27 12.25 14.10 0.97
CA PHE A 27 11.30 14.21 2.07
C PHE A 27 10.91 15.67 2.36
N PHE A 28 11.87 16.60 2.36
CA PHE A 28 11.62 18.04 2.53
C PHE A 28 10.84 18.66 1.36
N MET A 29 11.13 18.29 0.11
CA MET A 29 10.41 18.81 -1.05
C MET A 29 8.94 18.38 -1.07
N LEU A 30 8.61 17.17 -0.58
CA LEU A 30 7.22 16.70 -0.56
C LEU A 30 6.41 17.17 0.65
N LEU A 31 7.05 17.48 1.79
CA LEU A 31 6.39 18.21 2.89
C LEU A 31 5.88 19.60 2.44
N ASN A 32 6.56 20.22 1.46
CA ASN A 32 6.17 21.49 0.87
C ASN A 32 5.08 21.39 -0.22
N LEU A 33 4.67 20.18 -0.65
CA LEU A 33 3.48 19.99 -1.49
C LEU A 33 2.17 20.06 -0.70
N SER A 34 2.19 20.66 0.49
CA SER A 34 0.98 21.09 1.16
C SER A 34 0.30 22.20 0.35
N LEU A 35 -0.48 21.78 -0.64
CA LEU A 35 -1.45 22.58 -1.37
C LEU A 35 -2.17 23.47 -0.35
N TYR A 36 -2.09 24.77 -0.58
CA TYR A 36 -2.74 25.81 0.21
C TYR A 36 -4.25 25.54 0.29
N ALA A 37 -4.70 24.86 1.35
CA ALA A 37 -6.11 24.74 1.66
C ALA A 37 -6.52 25.98 2.47
N GLN A 38 -7.24 26.89 1.81
CA GLN A 38 -7.93 27.99 2.48
C GLN A 38 -9.00 27.40 3.41
N THR A 39 -8.82 27.64 4.70
CA THR A 39 -9.81 27.33 5.74
C THR A 39 -11.00 28.26 5.59
N ASP A 40 -12.13 27.71 5.16
CA ASP A 40 -13.40 28.33 5.52
C ASP A 40 -14.55 27.31 5.61
N SER A 41 -15.31 27.45 6.70
CA SER A 41 -16.57 26.79 7.05
C SER A 41 -16.56 25.30 7.52
N THR A 42 -16.54 25.13 8.84
CA THR A 42 -17.63 24.53 9.67
C THR A 42 -18.41 23.29 9.18
N LYS A 43 -17.90 22.46 8.26
CA LYS A 43 -18.51 21.16 7.99
C LYS A 43 -18.06 20.12 9.02
N LYS A 44 -18.97 19.75 9.91
CA LYS A 44 -18.82 18.68 10.91
C LYS A 44 -18.87 17.29 10.23
N TYR A 45 -17.83 16.96 9.47
CA TYR A 45 -17.55 15.59 9.08
C TYR A 45 -16.70 14.97 10.19
N ASP A 46 -17.14 13.85 10.74
CA ASP A 46 -16.41 13.14 11.80
C ASP A 46 -15.29 12.32 11.17
N PHE A 47 -14.08 12.90 11.15
CA PHE A 47 -12.88 12.23 10.67
C PHE A 47 -12.22 11.50 11.84
N ASP A 48 -12.68 10.28 12.13
CA ASP A 48 -12.12 9.46 13.19
C ASP A 48 -10.95 8.58 12.72
N LEU A 49 -10.30 7.90 13.67
CA LEU A 49 -9.23 6.97 13.35
C LEU A 49 -9.70 5.76 12.53
N SER A 50 -10.98 5.36 12.67
CA SER A 50 -11.58 4.27 11.90
C SER A 50 -11.54 4.59 10.41
N LEU A 51 -12.03 5.76 10.01
CA LEU A 51 -12.01 6.25 8.64
C LEU A 51 -10.58 6.42 8.10
N VAL A 52 -9.69 7.00 8.92
CA VAL A 52 -8.26 7.12 8.56
C VAL A 52 -7.66 5.74 8.27
N SER A 53 -7.96 4.74 9.10
CA SER A 53 -7.45 3.39 8.93
C SER A 53 -8.03 2.70 7.69
N GLU A 54 -9.30 2.92 7.37
CA GLU A 54 -9.96 2.32 6.20
C GLU A 54 -9.37 2.87 4.90
N VAL A 55 -9.19 4.19 4.81
CA VAL A 55 -8.57 4.86 3.66
C VAL A 55 -7.09 4.51 3.51
N ASN A 56 -6.35 4.44 4.63
CA ASN A 56 -4.93 4.08 4.63
C ASN A 56 -4.70 2.61 4.32
N SER A 57 -5.68 1.75 4.57
CA SER A 57 -5.64 0.35 4.16
C SER A 57 -5.80 0.23 2.64
N GLY A 58 -5.34 -0.88 2.07
CA GLY A 58 -5.59 -1.18 0.66
C GLY A 58 -7.08 -1.40 0.36
N ASN A 59 -7.42 -1.48 -0.92
CA ASN A 59 -8.79 -1.73 -1.38
C ASN A 59 -9.14 -3.22 -1.36
N SER A 60 -10.29 -3.60 -0.80
CA SER A 60 -10.86 -4.92 -1.07
C SER A 60 -11.59 -4.90 -2.42
N TYR A 61 -11.23 -5.81 -3.32
CA TYR A 61 -11.80 -5.85 -4.67
C TYR A 61 -11.83 -7.26 -5.27
N VAL A 62 -12.63 -7.41 -6.32
CA VAL A 62 -12.60 -8.54 -7.25
C VAL A 62 -12.61 -8.00 -8.68
N THR A 63 -11.67 -8.42 -9.52
CA THR A 63 -11.59 -8.01 -10.92
C THR A 63 -12.51 -8.84 -11.81
N ILE A 64 -12.84 -8.29 -12.99
CA ILE A 64 -13.40 -9.06 -14.10
C ILE A 64 -12.23 -9.48 -15.00
N GLY A 65 -11.86 -10.76 -14.99
CA GLY A 65 -10.67 -11.25 -15.68
C GLY A 65 -9.36 -10.75 -15.05
N GLY A 66 -8.25 -10.89 -15.79
CA GLY A 66 -6.94 -10.35 -15.41
C GLY A 66 -6.72 -8.86 -15.75
N GLY A 67 -7.69 -8.23 -16.42
CA GLY A 67 -7.51 -6.91 -17.01
C GLY A 67 -6.75 -6.95 -18.35
N LEU A 68 -6.33 -5.77 -18.81
CA LEU A 68 -5.47 -5.57 -19.99
C LEU A 68 -4.04 -5.35 -19.53
N GLY A 69 -3.06 -5.93 -20.22
CA GLY A 69 -1.66 -5.76 -19.88
C GLY A 69 -0.87 -7.06 -19.98
N ASN A 70 0.23 -7.13 -19.24
CA ASN A 70 1.14 -8.26 -19.25
C ASN A 70 0.96 -9.20 -18.03
N LEU A 71 -0.26 -9.31 -17.52
CA LEU A 71 -0.62 -10.31 -16.51
C LEU A 71 -0.94 -11.65 -17.19
N GLU A 72 -0.68 -12.76 -16.49
CA GLU A 72 -1.15 -14.08 -16.92
C GLU A 72 -2.69 -14.08 -17.11
N PRO A 73 -3.25 -14.87 -18.04
CA PRO A 73 -4.70 -14.96 -18.21
C PRO A 73 -5.40 -15.42 -16.93
N LEU A 74 -6.27 -14.57 -16.38
CA LEU A 74 -7.05 -14.85 -15.16
C LEU A 74 -8.54 -14.87 -15.46
N ILE A 75 -9.28 -15.71 -14.75
CA ILE A 75 -10.74 -15.59 -14.60
C ILE A 75 -11.06 -14.39 -13.70
N PHE A 76 -10.32 -14.23 -12.60
CA PHE A 76 -10.34 -13.05 -11.74
C PHE A 76 -9.11 -12.98 -10.83
N GLU A 77 -8.88 -11.80 -10.28
CA GLU A 77 -8.05 -11.55 -9.11
C GLU A 77 -8.92 -10.93 -8.00
N ALA A 78 -8.74 -11.38 -6.77
CA ALA A 78 -9.41 -10.82 -5.60
C ALA A 78 -8.37 -10.37 -4.57
N ASN A 79 -8.57 -9.20 -3.98
CA ASN A 79 -7.83 -8.73 -2.83
C ASN A 79 -8.81 -8.54 -1.68
N LEU A 80 -8.56 -9.21 -0.57
CA LEU A 80 -9.41 -9.20 0.62
C LEU A 80 -8.64 -8.52 1.74
N ILE A 81 -9.15 -7.38 2.22
CA ILE A 81 -8.54 -6.56 3.27
C ILE A 81 -9.60 -6.26 4.33
N PRO A 82 -9.94 -7.25 5.18
CA PRO A 82 -10.85 -7.01 6.29
C PRO A 82 -10.11 -6.30 7.43
N ASN A 83 -10.68 -5.21 7.94
CA ASN A 83 -10.11 -4.45 9.04
C ASN A 83 -10.82 -4.79 10.36
N PHE A 84 -10.11 -5.40 11.30
CA PHE A 84 -10.61 -5.69 12.64
C PHE A 84 -10.04 -4.68 13.64
N ILE A 85 -10.88 -3.78 14.15
CA ILE A 85 -10.48 -2.86 15.22
C ILE A 85 -10.30 -3.67 16.51
N ILE A 86 -9.05 -3.81 16.96
CA ILE A 86 -8.69 -4.57 18.16
C ILE A 86 -9.00 -3.75 19.41
N ARG A 87 -8.70 -2.46 19.36
CA ARG A 87 -8.88 -1.52 20.46
C ARG A 87 -8.96 -0.10 19.92
N GLN A 88 -9.89 0.67 20.48
CA GLN A 88 -9.92 2.12 20.41
C GLN A 88 -9.93 2.65 21.84
N ASP A 89 -9.04 3.58 22.16
CA ASP A 89 -8.99 4.15 23.49
C ASP A 89 -10.16 5.12 23.73
N LYS A 90 -10.44 5.45 24.99
CA LYS A 90 -11.56 6.35 25.35
C LYS A 90 -11.43 7.75 24.76
N SER A 91 -10.21 8.20 24.47
CA SER A 91 -9.99 9.49 23.81
C SER A 91 -10.12 9.42 22.29
N SER A 92 -10.27 8.22 21.71
CA SER A 92 -10.26 7.95 20.26
C SER A 92 -9.00 8.43 19.55
N ARG A 93 -7.90 8.61 20.30
CA ARG A 93 -6.61 9.07 19.78
C ARG A 93 -5.63 7.94 19.55
N LEU A 94 -5.91 6.75 20.04
CA LEU A 94 -5.10 5.55 19.83
C LEU A 94 -6.01 4.42 19.37
N MET A 95 -5.67 3.82 18.23
CA MET A 95 -6.41 2.70 17.67
C MET A 95 -5.48 1.63 17.13
N GLY A 96 -5.77 0.37 17.42
CA GLY A 96 -5.09 -0.78 16.85
C GLY A 96 -6.00 -1.55 15.90
N VAL A 97 -5.48 -1.91 14.71
CA VAL A 97 -6.21 -2.64 13.67
C VAL A 97 -5.43 -3.87 13.24
N LEU A 98 -6.08 -5.03 13.24
CA LEU A 98 -5.58 -6.27 12.63
C LEU A 98 -6.16 -6.40 11.23
N THR A 99 -5.31 -6.67 10.24
CA THR A 99 -5.71 -6.82 8.84
C THR A 99 -5.10 -8.08 8.25
N PRO A 100 -5.85 -9.19 8.15
CA PRO A 100 -5.38 -10.41 7.50
C PRO A 100 -5.58 -10.31 5.97
N GLN A 101 -4.77 -9.48 5.30
CA GLN A 101 -4.90 -9.29 3.86
C GLN A 101 -4.56 -10.56 3.09
N ILE A 102 -5.36 -10.89 2.06
CA ILE A 102 -5.10 -12.00 1.13
C ILE A 102 -5.34 -11.56 -0.31
N ILE A 103 -4.42 -11.86 -1.23
CA ILE A 103 -4.65 -11.76 -2.69
C ILE A 103 -4.76 -13.16 -3.28
N LEU A 104 -5.76 -13.36 -4.14
CA LEU A 104 -6.07 -14.61 -4.83
C LEU A 104 -6.12 -14.37 -6.33
N ARG A 105 -5.55 -15.28 -7.12
CA ARG A 105 -5.67 -15.28 -8.60
C ARG A 105 -6.22 -16.63 -9.05
N MET A 106 -7.35 -16.62 -9.75
CA MET A 106 -7.88 -17.81 -10.43
C MET A 106 -7.47 -17.74 -11.89
N TYR A 107 -6.66 -18.69 -12.34
CA TYR A 107 -6.05 -18.67 -13.67
C TYR A 107 -6.99 -19.26 -14.72
N GLN A 108 -6.94 -18.71 -15.93
CA GLN A 108 -7.66 -19.24 -17.09
C GLN A 108 -6.84 -20.38 -17.73
N GLU A 109 -6.63 -21.44 -16.94
CA GLU A 109 -5.91 -22.66 -17.32
C GLU A 109 -6.83 -23.89 -17.17
N TYR A 110 -6.34 -25.09 -17.50
CA TYR A 110 -7.11 -26.34 -17.33
C TYR A 110 -7.55 -26.50 -15.86
N SER A 111 -8.84 -26.80 -15.65
CA SER A 111 -9.49 -26.85 -14.32
C SER A 111 -9.48 -25.55 -13.52
N SER A 112 -9.09 -24.42 -14.13
CA SER A 112 -9.18 -23.07 -13.56
C SER A 112 -8.58 -22.95 -12.15
N PRO A 113 -7.28 -23.28 -11.98
CA PRO A 113 -6.68 -23.40 -10.67
C PRO A 113 -6.55 -22.03 -10.00
N VAL A 114 -6.70 -22.02 -8.67
CA VAL A 114 -6.24 -20.92 -7.84
C VAL A 114 -4.81 -21.24 -7.42
N LYS A 115 -3.82 -20.54 -7.99
CA LYS A 115 -2.42 -20.71 -7.56
C LYS A 115 -2.24 -20.08 -6.18
N THR A 116 -1.09 -20.38 -5.58
CA THR A 116 -0.74 -20.06 -4.19
C THR A 116 -1.08 -18.60 -3.84
N PRO A 117 -1.96 -18.35 -2.85
CA PRO A 117 -2.39 -17.01 -2.48
C PRO A 117 -1.26 -16.15 -1.94
N SER A 118 -1.42 -14.83 -1.99
CA SER A 118 -0.58 -13.89 -1.25
C SER A 118 -1.16 -13.64 0.12
N TYR A 119 -0.49 -14.10 1.17
CA TYR A 119 -0.86 -13.87 2.55
C TYR A 119 -0.07 -12.68 3.08
N MET A 120 -0.77 -11.61 3.44
CA MET A 120 -0.18 -10.36 3.93
C MET A 120 -0.81 -9.88 5.24
N PRO A 121 -0.86 -10.69 6.32
CA PRO A 121 -1.43 -10.23 7.56
C PRO A 121 -0.53 -9.15 8.22
N TYR A 122 -1.15 -8.10 8.73
CA TYR A 122 -0.45 -7.04 9.46
C TYR A 122 -1.28 -6.46 10.60
N ILE A 123 -0.60 -5.86 11.57
CA ILE A 123 -1.19 -5.06 12.64
C ILE A 123 -0.71 -3.63 12.47
N THR A 124 -1.61 -2.66 12.53
CA THR A 124 -1.28 -1.23 12.51
C THR A 124 -1.79 -0.55 13.78
N ILE A 125 -0.95 0.27 14.38
CA ILE A 125 -1.29 1.17 15.48
C ILE A 125 -1.32 2.59 14.93
N TYR A 126 -2.44 3.28 15.11
CA TYR A 126 -2.66 4.66 14.71
C TYR A 126 -2.73 5.56 15.94
N TYR A 127 -2.08 6.72 15.88
CA TYR A 127 -2.14 7.74 16.91
C TYR A 127 -2.41 9.13 16.33
N SER A 128 -3.43 9.80 16.85
CA SER A 128 -3.86 11.14 16.44
C SER A 128 -3.12 12.26 17.19
N ILE A 129 -2.40 13.11 16.46
CA ILE A 129 -1.69 14.28 16.98
C ILE A 129 -2.64 15.49 17.00
N GLY A 130 -3.21 15.78 18.17
CA GLY A 130 -4.17 16.88 18.37
C GLY A 130 -5.20 16.54 19.45
N LYS A 131 -5.90 17.54 19.99
CA LYS A 131 -6.92 17.34 21.04
C LYS A 131 -8.29 16.94 20.52
N GLU A 132 -8.60 17.23 19.25
CA GLU A 132 -9.88 16.91 18.63
C GLU A 132 -9.64 16.29 17.25
N LEU A 133 -10.25 15.12 17.01
CA LEU A 133 -10.37 14.50 15.68
C LEU A 133 -11.13 15.48 14.79
N SER A 134 -10.39 16.35 14.14
CA SER A 134 -10.90 17.50 13.41
C SER A 134 -10.34 17.49 12.00
N ILE A 135 -10.98 18.26 11.13
CA ILE A 135 -10.44 18.56 9.80
C ILE A 135 -9.03 19.15 9.98
N ASN A 136 -8.07 18.72 9.16
CA ASN A 136 -6.65 19.10 9.23
C ASN A 136 -5.84 18.43 10.35
N ASN A 137 -6.16 17.18 10.66
CA ASN A 137 -5.43 16.37 11.63
C ASN A 137 -4.21 15.65 11.03
N ILE A 138 -3.25 15.32 11.89
CA ILE A 138 -2.09 14.48 11.58
C ILE A 138 -2.20 13.20 12.40
N THR A 139 -2.13 12.07 11.71
CA THR A 139 -2.08 10.74 12.33
C THR A 139 -0.72 10.12 12.06
N VAL A 140 -0.03 9.69 13.10
CA VAL A 140 1.16 8.82 12.98
C VAL A 140 0.72 7.37 13.06
N PHE A 141 1.40 6.49 12.34
CA PHE A 141 1.14 5.07 12.44
C PHE A 141 2.42 4.24 12.42
N GLY A 142 2.35 3.08 13.05
CA GLY A 142 3.34 2.01 12.95
C GLY A 142 2.65 0.71 12.59
N LYS A 143 3.26 -0.07 11.70
CA LYS A 143 2.74 -1.34 11.21
C LYS A 143 3.81 -2.42 11.34
N ILE A 144 3.38 -3.59 11.74
CA ILE A 144 4.15 -4.83 11.65
C ILE A 144 3.40 -5.79 10.75
N GLY A 145 4.09 -6.38 9.79
CA GLY A 145 3.46 -7.22 8.80
C GLY A 145 4.29 -8.45 8.44
N HIS A 146 3.59 -9.43 7.92
CA HIS A 146 4.13 -10.64 7.33
C HIS A 146 3.69 -10.69 5.87
N HIS A 147 4.54 -11.21 4.98
CA HIS A 147 4.21 -11.45 3.58
C HIS A 147 4.75 -12.82 3.19
N SER A 148 3.87 -13.73 2.77
CA SER A 148 4.26 -15.05 2.29
C SER A 148 3.29 -15.63 1.26
N ASN A 149 3.71 -16.71 0.60
CA ASN A 149 2.87 -17.50 -0.30
C ASN A 149 2.39 -18.84 0.28
N GLY A 150 2.74 -19.12 1.54
CA GLY A 150 2.35 -20.37 2.22
C GLY A 150 2.93 -21.64 1.58
N GLN A 151 4.01 -21.54 0.81
CA GLN A 151 4.69 -22.67 0.19
C GLN A 151 5.94 -23.09 0.97
N GLN A 152 6.38 -24.33 0.74
CA GLN A 152 7.52 -24.94 1.45
C GLN A 152 8.60 -25.52 0.52
N GLY A 153 8.43 -25.45 -0.80
CA GLY A 153 9.42 -25.94 -1.75
C GLY A 153 10.61 -25.01 -1.91
N ASP A 154 11.62 -25.46 -2.65
CA ASP A 154 12.83 -24.68 -2.90
C ASP A 154 12.52 -23.42 -3.72
N PHE A 155 13.10 -22.29 -3.33
CA PHE A 155 12.91 -21.00 -4.00
C PHE A 155 13.36 -21.04 -5.46
N TYR A 156 14.44 -21.76 -5.74
CA TYR A 156 14.99 -21.96 -7.08
C TYR A 156 14.75 -23.39 -7.55
N LEU A 157 14.50 -23.55 -8.85
CA LEU A 157 14.55 -24.83 -9.54
C LEU A 157 16.01 -25.28 -9.74
N GLU A 158 16.23 -26.54 -10.12
CA GLU A 158 17.59 -27.08 -10.38
C GLU A 158 18.36 -26.31 -11.45
N ASN A 159 17.65 -25.67 -12.39
CA ASN A 159 18.24 -24.84 -13.44
C ASN A 159 18.58 -23.40 -12.99
N GLY A 160 18.28 -23.03 -11.74
CA GLY A 160 18.53 -21.72 -11.16
C GLY A 160 17.40 -20.69 -11.35
N ASP A 161 16.33 -21.04 -12.08
CA ASP A 161 15.17 -20.15 -12.21
C ASP A 161 14.33 -20.13 -10.93
N ILE A 162 13.57 -19.05 -10.72
CA ILE A 162 12.65 -18.95 -9.58
C ILE A 162 11.49 -19.94 -9.76
N ASN A 163 11.23 -20.72 -8.73
CA ASN A 163 10.14 -21.69 -8.67
C ASN A 163 8.81 -20.99 -8.34
N TYR A 164 8.12 -20.48 -9.36
CA TYR A 164 6.84 -19.77 -9.22
C TYR A 164 5.64 -20.67 -8.83
N ASP A 165 5.82 -22.00 -8.80
CA ASP A 165 4.75 -22.95 -8.53
C ASP A 165 4.72 -23.35 -7.05
N SER A 166 5.84 -23.90 -6.54
CA SER A 166 5.96 -24.42 -5.17
C SER A 166 7.06 -23.75 -4.34
N GLY A 167 7.78 -22.77 -4.90
CA GLY A 167 8.90 -22.13 -4.21
C GLY A 167 8.44 -21.31 -3.02
N ASN A 168 9.12 -21.46 -1.89
CA ASN A 168 8.83 -20.73 -0.66
C ASN A 168 9.20 -19.25 -0.78
N PHE A 169 8.27 -18.35 -0.48
CA PHE A 169 8.53 -16.92 -0.32
C PHE A 169 7.96 -16.45 1.03
N SER A 170 8.80 -15.79 1.84
CA SER A 170 8.40 -15.22 3.12
C SER A 170 9.30 -14.06 3.56
N THR A 171 8.69 -13.01 4.09
CA THR A 171 9.37 -11.90 4.75
C THR A 171 8.47 -11.21 5.78
N ASN A 172 9.06 -10.72 6.87
CA ASN A 172 8.39 -9.79 7.78
C ASN A 172 8.89 -8.36 7.55
N TYR A 173 8.04 -7.39 7.86
CA TYR A 173 8.36 -5.98 7.71
C TYR A 173 7.83 -5.12 8.85
N PHE A 174 8.47 -3.98 9.00
CA PHE A 174 8.06 -2.86 9.84
C PHE A 174 7.80 -1.67 8.94
N GLU A 175 6.73 -0.94 9.18
CA GLU A 175 6.45 0.31 8.47
C GLU A 175 6.09 1.40 9.46
N ILE A 176 6.62 2.61 9.27
CA ILE A 176 6.30 3.78 10.07
C ILE A 176 5.95 4.94 9.13
N GLY A 177 4.90 5.67 9.45
CA GLY A 177 4.43 6.73 8.59
C GLY A 177 3.56 7.78 9.26
N VAL A 178 3.21 8.77 8.44
CA VAL A 178 2.32 9.86 8.79
C VAL A 178 1.19 9.93 7.77
N ILE A 179 0.02 10.37 8.22
CA ILE A 179 -1.16 10.63 7.41
C ILE A 179 -1.63 12.04 7.76
N LYS A 180 -1.86 12.85 6.73
CA LYS A 180 -2.48 14.16 6.86
C LYS A 180 -3.85 14.11 6.21
N THR A 181 -4.87 14.48 6.97
CA THR A 181 -6.25 14.52 6.50
C THR A 181 -6.72 15.96 6.42
N PHE A 182 -7.25 16.38 5.29
CA PHE A 182 -7.77 17.74 5.11
C PHE A 182 -9.04 17.75 4.28
N PHE A 183 -9.85 18.80 4.45
CA PHE A 183 -11.08 19.00 3.70
C PHE A 183 -10.93 20.19 2.78
N ASP A 184 -11.27 20.00 1.50
CA ASP A 184 -11.31 21.06 0.50
C ASP A 184 -12.75 21.51 0.30
N SER A 185 -13.04 22.75 0.73
CA SER A 185 -14.37 23.35 0.65
C SER A 185 -14.79 23.67 -0.78
N LYS A 186 -13.85 24.02 -1.67
CA LYS A 186 -14.11 24.34 -3.09
C LYS A 186 -14.48 23.08 -3.86
N LEU A 187 -13.73 22.00 -3.63
CA LEU A 187 -13.99 20.70 -4.24
C LEU A 187 -15.08 19.92 -3.51
N ASN A 188 -15.52 20.34 -2.32
CA ASN A 188 -16.37 19.55 -1.43
C ASN A 188 -15.86 18.11 -1.29
N ALA A 189 -14.57 17.97 -0.99
CA ALA A 189 -13.88 16.69 -1.01
C ALA A 189 -13.00 16.49 0.23
N ALA A 190 -13.00 15.27 0.74
CA ALA A 190 -12.03 14.84 1.74
C ALA A 190 -10.75 14.37 1.04
N GLN A 191 -9.60 14.77 1.57
CA GLN A 191 -8.30 14.43 1.01
C GLN A 191 -7.40 13.84 2.09
N PHE A 192 -6.67 12.80 1.71
CA PHE A 192 -5.72 12.10 2.56
C PHE A 192 -4.40 12.04 1.83
N PHE A 193 -3.33 12.37 2.52
CA PHE A 193 -1.97 12.16 2.06
C PHE A 193 -1.23 11.33 3.11
N SER A 194 -0.56 10.27 2.69
CA SER A 194 0.29 9.47 3.55
C SER A 194 1.67 9.30 2.94
N THR A 195 2.68 9.30 3.81
CA THR A 195 4.05 8.92 3.47
C THR A 195 4.61 8.06 4.59
N SER A 196 5.29 6.98 4.21
CA SER A 196 5.79 5.98 5.15
C SER A 196 7.02 5.27 4.62
N PHE A 197 7.83 4.77 5.55
CA PHE A 197 9.00 3.96 5.25
C PHE A 197 8.78 2.53 5.75
N GLU A 198 8.98 1.58 4.86
CA GLU A 198 8.85 0.15 5.09
C GLU A 198 10.23 -0.50 5.03
N PHE A 199 10.52 -1.34 6.03
CA PHE A 199 11.77 -2.03 6.21
C PHE A 199 11.51 -3.51 6.45
N HIS A 200 12.14 -4.36 5.62
CA HIS A 200 12.19 -5.80 5.79
C HIS A 200 13.54 -6.20 6.39
N PRO A 201 13.62 -6.65 7.65
CA PRO A 201 14.88 -7.12 8.20
C PRO A 201 15.33 -8.41 7.49
N PRO A 202 16.58 -8.48 6.98
CA PRO A 202 17.07 -9.68 6.30
C PRO A 202 17.03 -10.95 7.16
N SER A 203 17.13 -10.82 8.50
CA SER A 203 17.01 -11.94 9.44
C SER A 203 15.60 -12.55 9.50
N PHE A 204 14.58 -11.84 9.02
CA PHE A 204 13.19 -12.26 9.00
C PHE A 204 12.66 -12.47 7.57
N ALA A 205 13.57 -12.70 6.62
CA ALA A 205 13.27 -12.92 5.23
C ALA A 205 14.00 -14.16 4.72
N ASN A 206 13.46 -14.78 3.67
CA ASN A 206 14.18 -15.81 2.92
C ASN A 206 15.53 -15.27 2.43
N LYS A 207 16.60 -16.06 2.59
CA LYS A 207 17.97 -15.64 2.24
C LYS A 207 18.11 -15.41 0.73
N GLU A 208 17.31 -16.11 -0.05
CA GLU A 208 17.26 -16.07 -1.50
C GLU A 208 16.78 -14.72 -2.04
N LEU A 209 16.12 -13.90 -1.20
CA LEU A 209 15.67 -12.55 -1.55
C LEU A 209 16.82 -11.53 -1.59
N ASN A 210 17.97 -11.84 -0.99
CA ASN A 210 19.11 -10.93 -0.93
C ASN A 210 19.60 -10.58 -2.34
N GLY A 211 19.68 -9.28 -2.63
CA GLY A 211 20.15 -8.76 -3.91
C GLY A 211 19.13 -8.83 -5.05
N ILE A 212 17.92 -9.37 -4.84
CA ILE A 212 16.85 -9.40 -5.87
C ILE A 212 15.54 -8.76 -5.40
N TYR A 213 15.36 -8.63 -4.08
CA TYR A 213 14.18 -8.04 -3.46
C TYR A 213 14.51 -6.71 -2.77
N SER A 214 13.58 -5.76 -2.82
CA SER A 214 13.76 -4.47 -2.14
C SER A 214 13.39 -4.57 -0.66
N PHE A 215 14.40 -4.52 0.21
CA PHE A 215 14.22 -4.56 1.66
C PHE A 215 13.85 -3.21 2.29
N TYR A 216 13.89 -2.14 1.51
CA TYR A 216 13.61 -0.78 1.96
C TYR A 216 12.71 -0.10 0.95
N ARG A 217 11.55 0.38 1.40
CA ARG A 217 10.55 0.97 0.51
C ARG A 217 10.07 2.26 1.10
N TRP A 218 9.88 3.24 0.24
CA TRP A 218 9.26 4.50 0.60
C TRP A 218 7.93 4.61 -0.10
N ASN A 219 6.86 4.49 0.68
CA ASN A 219 5.50 4.45 0.21
C ASN A 219 4.88 5.85 0.34
N ASN A 220 4.15 6.26 -0.69
CA ASN A 220 3.39 7.50 -0.70
C ASN A 220 2.00 7.20 -1.25
N GLN A 221 0.98 7.72 -0.58
CA GLN A 221 -0.42 7.57 -0.99
C GLN A 221 -1.10 8.91 -0.96
N PHE A 222 -1.95 9.16 -1.94
CA PHE A 222 -2.92 10.24 -1.88
C PHE A 222 -4.31 9.72 -2.23
N SER A 223 -5.34 10.26 -1.58
CA SER A 223 -6.72 9.86 -1.84
C SER A 223 -7.65 11.06 -1.77
N ILE A 224 -8.60 11.14 -2.70
CA ILE A 224 -9.60 12.22 -2.80
C ILE A 224 -10.98 11.58 -2.88
N PHE A 225 -11.89 11.99 -2.00
CA PHE A 225 -13.26 11.49 -1.91
C PHE A 225 -14.25 12.63 -2.10
N LYS A 226 -15.03 12.59 -3.19
CA LYS A 226 -16.04 13.61 -3.47
C LYS A 226 -17.26 13.40 -2.58
N LEU A 227 -17.55 14.36 -1.71
CA LEU A 227 -18.67 14.26 -0.78
C LEU A 227 -19.99 14.66 -1.45
N PRO A 228 -21.12 14.04 -1.07
CA PRO A 228 -22.44 14.41 -1.58
C PRO A 228 -22.86 15.81 -1.09
N SER A 229 -23.71 16.47 -1.88
CA SER A 229 -24.25 17.81 -1.56
C SER A 229 -25.33 17.73 -0.45
N LYS A 230 -25.57 18.86 0.23
CA LYS A 230 -26.30 19.02 1.50
C LYS A 230 -27.75 18.45 1.57
N ASN A 231 -28.39 18.09 0.45
CA ASN A 231 -29.82 17.77 0.41
C ASN A 231 -30.17 16.27 0.46
N SER A 232 -29.24 15.37 0.79
CA SER A 232 -29.58 13.96 1.02
C SER A 232 -29.61 13.63 2.52
N GLU A 233 -30.79 13.33 3.04
CA GLU A 233 -31.03 12.91 4.44
C GLU A 233 -30.46 11.51 4.77
N ASN A 234 -29.90 10.80 3.79
CA ASN A 234 -29.30 9.49 3.96
C ASN A 234 -27.75 9.55 4.02
N LYS A 235 -27.15 8.59 4.74
CA LYS A 235 -25.69 8.39 4.95
C LYS A 235 -24.83 8.90 3.78
N LYS A 236 -23.83 9.75 4.08
CA LYS A 236 -23.12 10.55 3.07
C LYS A 236 -21.95 9.77 2.48
N ARG A 237 -22.23 8.88 1.53
CA ARG A 237 -21.18 8.14 0.79
C ARG A 237 -20.56 8.98 -0.32
N ALA A 238 -19.26 8.85 -0.51
CA ALA A 238 -18.58 9.46 -1.64
C ALA A 238 -18.99 8.74 -2.94
N LYS A 239 -19.57 9.47 -3.90
CA LYS A 239 -19.95 8.86 -5.20
C LYS A 239 -18.74 8.50 -6.05
N PHE A 240 -17.68 9.28 -5.90
CA PHE A 240 -16.45 9.12 -6.65
C PHE A 240 -15.26 9.24 -5.70
N SER A 241 -14.28 8.37 -5.90
CA SER A 241 -12.99 8.51 -5.26
C SER A 241 -11.85 8.23 -6.22
N PHE A 242 -10.72 8.82 -5.87
CA PHE A 242 -9.47 8.68 -6.58
C PHE A 242 -8.38 8.36 -5.58
N LYS A 243 -7.55 7.37 -5.87
CA LYS A 243 -6.44 6.94 -5.02
C LYS A 243 -5.22 6.67 -5.85
N GLY A 244 -4.14 7.39 -5.59
CA GLY A 244 -2.84 7.10 -6.19
C GLY A 244 -1.86 6.64 -5.13
N GLN A 245 -1.05 5.66 -5.49
CA GLN A 245 -0.01 5.10 -4.63
C GLN A 245 1.29 5.02 -5.43
N ILE A 246 2.39 5.45 -4.80
CA ILE A 246 3.72 5.44 -5.40
C ILE A 246 4.69 4.91 -4.35
N THR A 247 5.47 3.92 -4.74
CA THR A 247 6.54 3.34 -3.93
C THR A 247 7.85 3.46 -4.67
N TRP A 248 8.89 3.94 -3.97
CA TRP A 248 10.26 3.85 -4.44
C TRP A 248 10.99 2.71 -3.75
N LEU A 249 11.56 1.81 -4.54
CA LEU A 249 12.32 0.65 -4.09
C LEU A 249 13.79 1.04 -3.84
N PHE A 250 14.23 0.93 -2.58
CA PHE A 250 15.59 1.18 -2.15
C PHE A 250 16.36 -0.12 -1.89
N GLY A 251 17.67 0.03 -1.65
CA GLY A 251 18.60 -1.07 -1.42
C GLY A 251 19.14 -1.69 -2.71
N ASP A 252 19.93 -2.74 -2.53
CA ASP A 252 20.55 -3.49 -3.62
C ASP A 252 19.51 -4.46 -4.18
N VAL A 253 19.00 -4.14 -5.37
CA VAL A 253 17.93 -4.87 -6.06
C VAL A 253 18.40 -5.06 -7.49
N TYR A 254 18.88 -6.26 -7.78
CA TYR A 254 19.71 -6.55 -8.95
C TYR A 254 20.86 -5.52 -9.06
N ASP A 255 21.29 -5.21 -10.28
CA ASP A 255 22.23 -4.13 -10.56
C ASP A 255 21.51 -2.84 -10.95
N TRP A 256 20.35 -2.55 -10.33
CA TRP A 256 19.59 -1.34 -10.68
C TRP A 256 20.24 -0.10 -10.09
N ASP A 257 20.52 0.89 -10.93
CA ASP A 257 20.92 2.22 -10.50
C ASP A 257 19.88 2.85 -9.56
N PHE A 258 20.35 3.73 -8.66
CA PHE A 258 19.48 4.39 -7.68
C PHE A 258 18.33 5.15 -8.33
N PHE A 259 18.52 5.79 -9.49
CA PHE A 259 17.50 6.56 -10.22
C PHE A 259 16.81 5.76 -11.34
N SER A 260 16.97 4.43 -11.35
CA SER A 260 16.32 3.58 -12.34
C SER A 260 14.80 3.65 -12.21
N ALA A 261 14.10 3.87 -13.33
CA ALA A 261 12.63 3.83 -13.36
C ALA A 261 12.06 2.46 -12.92
N LYS A 262 12.86 1.39 -13.00
CA LYS A 262 12.47 0.04 -12.51
C LYS A 262 12.21 0.00 -11.01
N ARG A 263 12.73 0.97 -10.25
CA ARG A 263 12.51 1.13 -8.81
C ARG A 263 11.16 1.78 -8.48
N LEU A 264 10.47 2.33 -9.47
CA LEU A 264 9.16 2.94 -9.28
C LEU A 264 8.07 1.88 -9.36
N VAL A 265 7.28 1.78 -8.31
CA VAL A 265 6.02 1.03 -8.31
C VAL A 265 4.89 2.03 -8.12
N GLY A 266 3.86 1.95 -8.96
CA GLY A 266 2.78 2.93 -8.98
C GLY A 266 1.44 2.29 -9.22
N SER A 267 0.39 2.83 -8.59
CA SER A 267 -0.98 2.51 -8.96
C SER A 267 -1.88 3.73 -8.91
N LEU A 268 -2.90 3.72 -9.76
CA LEU A 268 -3.90 4.76 -9.86
C LEU A 268 -5.28 4.12 -9.94
N THR A 269 -6.09 4.31 -8.91
CA THR A 269 -7.44 3.75 -8.79
C THR A 269 -8.48 4.85 -8.89
N PHE A 270 -9.43 4.68 -9.79
CA PHE A 270 -10.68 5.43 -9.83
C PHE A 270 -11.82 4.52 -9.37
N TYR A 271 -12.70 5.04 -8.53
CA TYR A 271 -13.86 4.31 -8.02
C TYR A 271 -15.12 5.11 -8.18
N TYR A 272 -16.19 4.41 -8.54
CA TYR A 272 -17.55 4.94 -8.68
C TYR A 272 -18.54 4.09 -7.91
N HIS A 273 -19.28 4.71 -7.00
CA HIS A 273 -20.36 4.10 -6.24
C HIS A 273 -21.71 4.44 -6.88
N PRO A 274 -22.35 3.49 -7.59
CA PRO A 274 -23.68 3.70 -8.13
C PRO A 274 -24.76 3.69 -7.03
N PRO A 275 -25.88 4.40 -7.22
CA PRO A 275 -26.91 4.54 -6.17
C PRO A 275 -27.67 3.25 -5.82
N PHE A 276 -27.55 2.21 -6.65
CA PHE A 276 -28.26 0.93 -6.47
C PHE A 276 -27.44 -0.13 -5.72
N PHE A 277 -26.14 0.08 -5.51
CA PHE A 277 -25.34 -0.81 -4.67
C PHE A 277 -25.24 -0.25 -3.26
N GLU A 278 -25.27 -1.14 -2.27
CA GLU A 278 -25.13 -0.72 -0.88
C GLU A 278 -23.66 -0.57 -0.48
N GLU A 279 -22.82 -1.57 -0.74
CA GLU A 279 -21.45 -1.58 -0.18
C GLU A 279 -20.34 -1.71 -1.21
N ILE A 280 -20.72 -1.94 -2.47
CA ILE A 280 -19.81 -2.17 -3.58
C ILE A 280 -19.97 -1.07 -4.63
N GLY A 281 -18.94 -0.89 -5.43
CA GLY A 281 -18.97 -0.02 -6.60
C GLY A 281 -17.99 -0.52 -7.65
N PHE A 282 -17.93 0.19 -8.76
CA PHE A 282 -17.02 -0.13 -9.85
C PHE A 282 -15.69 0.55 -9.64
N PHE A 283 -14.60 -0.12 -9.97
CA PHE A 283 -13.29 0.50 -10.03
C PHE A 283 -12.60 0.25 -11.36
N VAL A 284 -11.72 1.18 -11.70
CA VAL A 284 -10.71 1.04 -12.74
C VAL A 284 -9.37 1.34 -12.09
N GLN A 285 -8.36 0.50 -12.32
CA GLN A 285 -7.03 0.75 -11.81
C GLN A 285 -5.97 0.52 -12.87
N TYR A 286 -5.02 1.45 -12.96
CA TYR A 286 -3.72 1.24 -13.61
C TYR A 286 -2.66 0.86 -12.57
N TYR A 287 -1.82 -0.12 -12.89
CA TYR A 287 -0.69 -0.57 -12.08
C TYR A 287 0.58 -0.65 -12.92
N HIS A 288 1.70 -0.17 -12.36
CA HIS A 288 3.04 -0.24 -12.95
C HIS A 288 4.08 -0.67 -11.90
N GLY A 289 4.99 -1.57 -12.24
CA GLY A 289 6.16 -1.93 -11.42
C GLY A 289 6.26 -3.42 -11.09
N GLN A 290 7.08 -3.79 -10.10
CA GLN A 290 7.26 -5.18 -9.66
C GLN A 290 5.92 -5.84 -9.26
N ASP A 291 5.68 -7.10 -9.62
CA ASP A 291 4.44 -7.79 -9.28
C ASP A 291 4.25 -7.87 -7.75
N TYR A 292 3.11 -7.38 -7.29
CA TYR A 292 2.73 -7.39 -5.88
C TYR A 292 2.36 -8.80 -5.36
N TYR A 293 2.30 -9.81 -6.24
CA TYR A 293 1.88 -11.16 -5.90
C TYR A 293 3.05 -12.07 -5.51
N ASN A 294 3.47 -12.01 -4.24
CA ASN A 294 4.45 -12.92 -3.62
C ASN A 294 5.76 -13.09 -4.42
N ILE A 295 6.12 -14.34 -4.70
CA ILE A 295 7.28 -14.83 -5.44
C ILE A 295 7.35 -14.29 -6.88
N TYR A 296 6.27 -13.71 -7.40
CA TYR A 296 6.24 -13.07 -8.72
C TYR A 296 6.89 -11.68 -8.74
N PHE A 297 7.34 -11.14 -7.60
CA PHE A 297 8.00 -9.82 -7.49
C PHE A 297 9.11 -9.50 -8.54
N PRO A 298 9.86 -10.47 -9.09
CA PRO A 298 10.82 -10.19 -10.16
C PRO A 298 10.18 -9.70 -11.46
N LYS A 299 8.91 -10.07 -11.71
CA LYS A 299 8.19 -9.70 -12.94
C LYS A 299 7.73 -8.25 -12.87
N SER A 300 7.96 -7.49 -13.94
CA SER A 300 7.38 -6.16 -14.09
C SER A 300 5.96 -6.26 -14.65
N ARG A 301 5.05 -5.47 -14.13
CA ARG A 301 3.64 -5.43 -14.49
C ARG A 301 3.24 -4.05 -14.97
N ASP A 302 2.47 -4.04 -16.04
CA ASP A 302 1.79 -2.89 -16.63
C ASP A 302 0.37 -3.32 -16.94
N ILE A 303 -0.56 -3.00 -16.05
CA ILE A 303 -1.90 -3.61 -16.05
C ILE A 303 -2.97 -2.54 -15.86
N ILE A 304 -4.02 -2.60 -16.67
CA ILE A 304 -5.30 -1.90 -16.44
C ILE A 304 -6.34 -2.94 -16.06
N ARG A 305 -6.92 -2.81 -14.88
CA ARG A 305 -7.93 -3.72 -14.35
C ARG A 305 -9.23 -3.00 -14.04
N ILE A 306 -10.33 -3.73 -14.18
CA ILE A 306 -11.67 -3.27 -13.84
C ILE A 306 -12.34 -4.31 -12.96
N GLY A 307 -13.28 -3.87 -12.12
CA GLY A 307 -14.06 -4.80 -11.32
C GLY A 307 -14.90 -4.14 -10.26
N PHE A 308 -15.17 -4.88 -9.19
CA PHE A 308 -15.95 -4.45 -8.04
C PHE A 308 -15.04 -4.21 -6.84
N MET A 309 -15.30 -3.15 -6.10
CA MET A 309 -14.51 -2.75 -4.93
C MET A 309 -15.46 -2.33 -3.80
N THR A 310 -15.07 -2.60 -2.56
CA THR A 310 -15.79 -2.10 -1.38
C THR A 310 -15.55 -0.61 -1.20
N ASP A 311 -16.58 0.13 -0.77
CA ASP A 311 -16.41 1.52 -0.37
C ASP A 311 -15.48 1.64 0.85
N GLN A 312 -14.46 2.51 0.77
CA GLN A 312 -13.49 2.79 1.84
C GLN A 312 -13.82 4.07 2.64
N PHE A 313 -14.85 4.83 2.24
CA PHE A 313 -15.08 6.17 2.79
C PHE A 313 -16.54 6.39 3.14
N ARG A 314 -16.86 6.18 4.41
CA ARG A 314 -18.22 6.28 4.97
C ARG A 314 -18.23 7.34 6.07
N ILE A 315 -19.13 8.33 5.96
CA ILE A 315 -19.42 9.33 7.01
C ILE A 315 -20.92 9.37 7.32
#